data_AF-A0A8E2A398-F1
#
_entry.id   AF-A0A8E2A398-F1
#
_cell.length_a   1.000
_cell.length_b   1.000
_cell.length_c   1.000
_cell.angle_alpha   90.00
_cell.angle_beta   90.00
_cell.angle_gamma   90.00
#
_symmetry.space_group_name_H-M   'P 1'
#
loop_
_entity.id
_entity.type
_entity.pdbx_description
1 polymer ?
#
loop_
_entity_poly.entity_id
_entity_poly.type
_entity_poly.pdbx_seq_one_letter_code
_entity_poly.pdbx_strand_id
1 'polypeptide(L)'
;MIKVNLICIITILLGISGNANAQNDMLDKKQEKIITISALTAKGDLERLKPELVAGLEAGLTVNEIKEGLVHLYAYCGFPRSIRGLQTFMTVLDERKANGINDNPGREASPINEEGSKYERGKKILGELTGAPQPDTLSGYSAFAPTIDTFLKEHLFADIFERDVLTYAQRELVTISVISAIGDAEPMLKGHLTISLNVGLTPGQLQEFVKVIKSAIGEEKASDAQKVLDEILKTRNN
;
A
#
# COMPACT_ATOMS: atom_id res chain seq x y z
N MET A 1 -37.64 -69.19 19.01
CA MET A 1 -38.26 -67.84 19.00
C MET A 1 -37.86 -67.10 20.27
N ILE A 2 -36.80 -66.28 20.19
CA ILE A 2 -36.50 -65.19 21.15
C ILE A 2 -35.93 -64.06 20.28
N LYS A 3 -36.60 -62.90 20.27
CA LYS A 3 -36.20 -61.71 19.49
C LYS A 3 -35.10 -60.97 20.26
N VAL A 4 -33.96 -60.73 19.60
CA VAL A 4 -32.90 -59.84 20.10
C VAL A 4 -33.15 -58.46 19.47
N ASN A 5 -33.36 -57.45 20.31
CA ASN A 5 -33.51 -56.05 19.88
C ASN A 5 -32.14 -55.47 19.51
N LEU A 6 -32.00 -55.02 18.26
CA LEU A 6 -30.83 -54.30 17.76
C LEU A 6 -31.03 -52.79 18.01
N ILE A 7 -30.28 -52.22 18.95
CA ILE A 7 -30.22 -50.77 19.17
C ILE A 7 -29.13 -50.21 18.26
N CYS A 8 -29.52 -49.50 17.20
CA CYS A 8 -28.61 -48.71 16.37
C CYS A 8 -28.24 -47.42 17.12
N ILE A 9 -26.98 -47.31 17.54
CA ILE A 9 -26.39 -46.05 18.03
C ILE A 9 -25.95 -45.26 16.79
N ILE A 10 -26.69 -44.21 16.45
CA ILE A 10 -26.29 -43.24 15.43
C ILE A 10 -25.37 -42.22 16.11
N THR A 11 -24.06 -42.34 15.87
CA THR A 11 -23.08 -41.35 16.29
C THR A 11 -23.10 -40.20 15.28
N ILE A 12 -23.71 -39.07 15.66
CA ILE A 12 -23.65 -37.83 14.87
C ILE A 12 -22.27 -37.19 15.12
N LEU A 13 -21.36 -37.35 14.16
CA LEU A 13 -20.14 -36.55 14.08
C LEU A 13 -20.52 -35.15 13.56
N LEU A 14 -20.68 -34.20 14.47
CA LEU A 14 -20.69 -32.77 14.15
C LEU A 14 -19.27 -32.38 13.72
N GLY A 15 -19.05 -32.35 12.40
CA GLY A 15 -17.89 -31.70 11.82
C GLY A 15 -18.00 -30.19 12.06
N ILE A 16 -17.20 -29.67 12.99
CA ILE A 16 -16.95 -28.24 13.08
C ILE A 16 -16.00 -27.91 11.94
N SER A 17 -16.57 -27.48 10.81
CA SER A 17 -15.82 -26.81 9.76
C SER A 17 -15.33 -25.48 10.32
N GLY A 18 -14.17 -25.49 10.98
CA GLY A 18 -13.46 -24.26 11.27
C GLY A 18 -13.15 -23.58 9.94
N ASN A 19 -13.75 -22.40 9.70
CA ASN A 19 -13.32 -21.49 8.65
C ASN A 19 -11.86 -21.10 8.94
N ALA A 20 -10.93 -21.87 8.42
CA ALA A 20 -9.51 -21.53 8.39
C ALA A 20 -9.27 -20.51 7.28
N ASN A 21 -9.76 -19.28 7.50
CA ASN A 21 -9.24 -18.11 6.82
C ASN A 21 -8.79 -17.13 7.90
N ALA A 22 -7.76 -17.53 8.65
CA ALA A 22 -7.02 -16.59 9.47
C ALA A 22 -6.29 -15.67 8.49
N GLN A 23 -6.88 -14.49 8.24
CA GLN A 23 -6.22 -13.45 7.49
C GLN A 23 -4.90 -13.13 8.21
N ASN A 24 -3.77 -13.19 7.50
CA ASN A 24 -2.46 -12.98 8.10
C ASN A 24 -2.39 -11.54 8.64
N ASP A 25 -2.32 -11.40 9.96
CA ASP A 25 -2.28 -10.10 10.64
C ASP A 25 -0.89 -9.46 10.66
N MET A 26 0.09 -10.10 10.02
CA MET A 26 1.47 -9.63 9.97
C MET A 26 1.83 -9.13 8.57
N LEU A 27 2.69 -8.12 8.51
CA LEU A 27 3.33 -7.69 7.27
C LEU A 27 4.35 -8.73 6.83
N ASP A 28 4.41 -9.00 5.55
CA ASP A 28 5.53 -9.75 4.98
C ASP A 28 6.79 -8.87 4.83
N LYS A 29 7.92 -9.49 4.54
CA LYS A 29 9.20 -8.77 4.40
C LYS A 29 9.24 -7.81 3.22
N LYS A 30 8.50 -8.05 2.15
CA LYS A 30 8.42 -7.10 1.04
C LYS A 30 7.62 -5.87 1.46
N GLN A 31 6.49 -6.06 2.15
CA GLN A 31 5.67 -4.98 2.67
C GLN A 31 6.45 -4.11 3.67
N GLU A 32 7.17 -4.71 4.63
CA GLU A 32 8.06 -3.98 5.55
C GLU A 32 9.09 -3.10 4.80
N LYS A 33 9.67 -3.62 3.71
CA LYS A 33 10.66 -2.89 2.91
C LYS A 33 10.03 -1.82 2.03
N ILE A 34 8.84 -2.05 1.46
CA ILE A 34 8.06 -1.01 0.77
C ILE A 34 7.84 0.18 1.72
N ILE A 35 7.42 -0.07 2.95
CA ILE A 35 7.15 0.96 3.95
C ILE A 35 8.42 1.76 4.25
N THR A 36 9.53 1.06 4.54
CA THR A 36 10.80 1.67 4.94
C THR A 36 11.42 2.50 3.81
N ILE A 37 11.51 1.95 2.61
CA ILE A 37 12.04 2.65 1.41
C ILE A 37 11.23 3.92 1.13
N SER A 38 9.90 3.84 1.21
CA SER A 38 8.99 4.95 0.96
C SER A 38 9.17 6.07 1.99
N ALA A 39 9.22 5.72 3.28
CA ALA A 39 9.36 6.68 4.38
C ALA A 39 10.73 7.39 4.34
N LEU A 40 11.82 6.66 4.09
CA LEU A 40 13.17 7.25 3.99
C LEU A 40 13.32 8.13 2.76
N THR A 41 12.72 7.75 1.63
CA THR A 41 12.71 8.58 0.41
C THR A 41 11.96 9.88 0.63
N ALA A 42 10.77 9.83 1.25
CA ALA A 42 9.98 11.02 1.59
C ALA A 42 10.74 11.95 2.55
N LYS A 43 11.40 11.39 3.57
CA LYS A 43 12.27 12.12 4.50
C LYS A 43 13.51 12.70 3.82
N GLY A 44 13.96 12.10 2.72
CA GLY A 44 15.19 12.46 2.02
C GLY A 44 16.46 11.92 2.66
N ASP A 45 16.33 10.86 3.47
CA ASP A 45 17.42 10.23 4.20
C ASP A 45 18.14 9.21 3.30
N LEU A 46 18.92 9.72 2.34
CA LEU A 46 19.51 8.90 1.27
C LEU A 46 20.57 7.91 1.77
N GLU A 47 21.28 8.27 2.84
CA GLU A 47 22.29 7.43 3.48
C GLU A 47 21.66 6.15 4.05
N ARG A 48 20.52 6.27 4.74
CA ARG A 48 19.77 5.11 5.25
C ARG A 48 18.93 4.43 4.17
N LEU A 49 18.50 5.16 3.14
CA LEU A 49 17.77 4.59 2.01
C LEU A 49 18.60 3.56 1.23
N LYS A 50 19.88 3.85 0.98
CA LYS A 50 20.75 2.98 0.17
C LYS A 50 20.82 1.52 0.67
N PRO A 51 21.15 1.23 1.94
CA PRO A 51 21.14 -0.14 2.45
C PRO A 51 19.72 -0.75 2.50
N GLU A 52 18.67 0.05 2.66
CA GLU A 52 17.30 -0.46 2.66
C GLU A 52 16.81 -0.88 1.27
N LEU A 53 17.30 -0.23 0.21
CA LEU A 53 17.06 -0.67 -1.17
C LEU A 53 17.73 -2.03 -1.45
N VAL A 54 18.94 -2.23 -0.93
CA VAL A 54 19.61 -3.55 -0.98
C VAL A 54 18.79 -4.60 -0.23
N ALA A 55 18.38 -4.28 1.01
CA ALA A 55 17.57 -5.19 1.81
C ALA A 55 16.19 -5.47 1.20
N GLY A 56 15.63 -4.52 0.45
CA GLY A 56 14.41 -4.70 -0.33
C GLY A 56 14.56 -5.74 -1.43
N LEU A 57 15.64 -5.65 -2.22
CA LEU A 57 15.97 -6.64 -3.24
C LEU A 57 16.21 -8.03 -2.63
N GLU A 58 16.92 -8.10 -1.50
CA GLU A 58 17.18 -9.35 -0.78
C GLU A 58 15.93 -9.96 -0.13
N ALA A 59 14.96 -9.13 0.26
CA ALA A 59 13.63 -9.55 0.70
C ALA A 59 12.74 -10.02 -0.47
N GLY A 60 13.21 -9.93 -1.71
CA GLY A 60 12.53 -10.41 -2.91
C GLY A 60 11.62 -9.38 -3.58
N LEU A 61 11.77 -8.09 -3.28
CA LEU A 61 11.25 -7.05 -4.17
C LEU A 61 12.01 -7.08 -5.49
N THR A 62 11.28 -6.98 -6.58
CA THR A 62 11.86 -6.84 -7.91
C THR A 62 12.30 -5.41 -8.17
N VAL A 63 13.19 -5.24 -9.15
CA VAL A 63 13.64 -3.91 -9.57
C VAL A 63 12.45 -3.03 -9.96
N ASN A 64 11.50 -3.58 -10.71
CA ASN A 64 10.35 -2.81 -11.17
C ASN A 64 9.34 -2.49 -10.06
N GLU A 65 9.15 -3.34 -9.04
CA GLU A 65 8.35 -2.99 -7.87
C GLU A 65 8.93 -1.79 -7.10
N ILE A 66 10.25 -1.75 -6.91
CA ILE A 66 10.92 -0.62 -6.24
C ILE A 66 10.83 0.65 -7.09
N LYS A 67 11.10 0.56 -8.41
CA LYS A 67 10.92 1.70 -9.33
C LYS A 67 9.49 2.24 -9.28
N GLU A 68 8.50 1.35 -9.32
CA GLU A 68 7.08 1.72 -9.33
C GLU A 68 6.70 2.46 -8.05
N GLY A 69 7.17 1.97 -6.90
CA GLY A 69 7.03 2.66 -5.62
C GLY A 69 7.66 4.06 -5.67
N LEU A 70 8.93 4.16 -6.09
CA LEU A 70 9.64 5.43 -6.16
C LEU A 70 9.02 6.44 -7.14
N VAL A 71 8.45 5.98 -8.25
CA VAL A 71 7.64 6.82 -9.16
C VAL A 71 6.37 7.27 -8.45
N HIS A 72 5.62 6.37 -7.81
CA HIS A 72 4.40 6.73 -7.10
C HIS A 72 4.59 7.85 -6.06
N LEU A 73 5.74 7.85 -5.38
CA LEU A 73 6.07 8.84 -4.35
C LEU A 73 5.98 10.32 -4.82
N TYR A 74 6.26 10.65 -6.09
CA TYR A 74 6.31 12.06 -6.50
C TYR A 74 4.96 12.76 -6.33
N ALA A 75 3.86 12.03 -6.44
CA ALA A 75 2.51 12.58 -6.26
C ALA A 75 2.28 13.09 -4.83
N TYR A 76 3.04 12.58 -3.85
CA TYR A 76 2.85 12.85 -2.43
C TYR A 76 4.00 13.66 -1.80
N CYS A 77 5.25 13.44 -2.21
CA CYS A 77 6.43 14.17 -1.69
C CYS A 77 7.20 14.97 -2.76
N GLY A 78 6.63 15.09 -3.97
CA GLY A 78 7.16 15.90 -5.06
C GLY A 78 8.28 15.23 -5.86
N PHE A 79 8.50 15.75 -7.07
CA PHE A 79 9.55 15.31 -7.99
C PHE A 79 10.94 15.24 -7.35
N PRO A 80 11.40 16.22 -6.56
CA PRO A 80 12.78 16.18 -6.04
C PRO A 80 13.06 14.96 -5.17
N ARG A 81 12.13 14.56 -4.29
CA ARG A 81 12.31 13.39 -3.42
C ARG A 81 12.30 12.09 -4.22
N SER A 82 11.33 11.94 -5.12
CA SER A 82 11.22 10.75 -5.99
C SER A 82 12.46 10.57 -6.88
N ILE A 83 12.92 11.63 -7.56
CA ILE A 83 14.11 11.58 -8.42
C ILE A 83 15.36 11.21 -7.62
N ARG A 84 15.54 11.80 -6.43
CA ARG A 84 16.68 11.45 -5.57
C ARG A 84 16.64 9.99 -5.13
N GLY A 85 15.45 9.46 -4.80
CA GLY A 85 15.28 8.03 -4.50
C GLY A 85 15.63 7.13 -5.69
N LEU A 86 15.15 7.46 -6.90
CA LEU A 86 15.45 6.73 -8.13
C LEU A 86 16.95 6.76 -8.45
N GLN A 87 17.62 7.90 -8.29
CA GLN A 87 19.07 8.02 -8.48
C GLN A 87 19.85 7.17 -7.49
N THR A 88 19.46 7.17 -6.22
CA THR A 88 20.06 6.29 -5.20
C THR A 88 19.87 4.81 -5.58
N PHE A 89 18.68 4.44 -6.06
CA PHE A 89 18.41 3.07 -6.48
C PHE A 89 19.20 2.66 -7.73
N MET A 90 19.35 3.55 -8.70
CA MET A 90 20.23 3.35 -9.86
C MET A 90 21.66 3.04 -9.42
N THR A 91 22.22 3.81 -8.49
CA THR A 91 23.54 3.55 -7.92
C THR A 91 23.63 2.18 -7.23
N VAL A 92 22.60 1.77 -6.47
CA VAL A 92 22.56 0.44 -5.85
C VAL A 92 22.62 -0.67 -6.89
N LEU A 93 21.85 -0.56 -7.98
CA LEU A 93 21.84 -1.57 -9.04
C LEU A 93 23.18 -1.63 -9.79
N ASP A 94 23.79 -0.48 -10.08
CA ASP A 94 25.10 -0.40 -10.74
C ASP A 94 26.18 -1.07 -9.88
N GLU A 95 26.21 -0.79 -8.57
CA GLU A 95 27.15 -1.40 -7.63
C GLU A 95 26.93 -2.92 -7.49
N ARG A 96 25.67 -3.36 -7.39
CA ARG A 96 25.34 -4.79 -7.31
C ARG A 96 25.75 -5.52 -8.58
N LYS A 97 25.48 -4.95 -9.75
CA LYS A 97 25.90 -5.47 -11.05
C LYS A 97 27.43 -5.54 -11.18
N ALA A 98 28.15 -4.51 -10.74
CA ALA A 98 29.62 -4.51 -10.72
C ALA A 98 30.20 -5.62 -9.84
N ASN A 99 29.46 -6.02 -8.79
CA ASN A 99 29.79 -7.14 -7.92
C ASN A 99 29.25 -8.50 -8.41
N GLY A 100 28.76 -8.57 -9.66
CA GLY A 100 28.28 -9.81 -10.27
C GLY A 100 26.88 -10.25 -9.82
N ILE A 101 26.14 -9.41 -9.08
CA ILE A 101 24.77 -9.68 -8.65
C ILE A 101 23.81 -9.15 -9.72
N ASN A 102 22.99 -10.04 -10.28
CA ASN A 102 21.93 -9.68 -11.22
C ASN A 102 20.57 -9.75 -10.52
N ASP A 103 20.02 -8.58 -10.19
CA ASP A 103 18.72 -8.48 -9.54
C ASP A 103 17.56 -8.83 -10.48
N ASN A 104 16.51 -9.44 -9.94
CA ASN A 104 15.32 -9.80 -10.70
C ASN A 104 14.61 -8.53 -11.20
N PRO A 105 14.50 -8.30 -12.53
CA PRO A 105 13.83 -7.11 -13.05
C PRO A 105 12.36 -7.05 -12.64
N GLY A 106 11.70 -8.20 -12.49
CA GLY A 106 10.25 -8.26 -12.36
C GLY A 106 9.54 -8.01 -13.68
N ARG A 107 8.23 -7.79 -13.61
CA ARG A 107 7.40 -7.49 -14.78
C ARG A 107 7.31 -5.99 -15.02
N GLU A 108 7.00 -5.61 -16.25
CA GLU A 108 6.56 -4.26 -16.58
C GLU A 108 5.06 -4.10 -16.28
N ALA A 109 4.57 -2.85 -16.28
CA ALA A 109 3.15 -2.58 -16.21
C ALA A 109 2.44 -3.15 -17.45
N SER A 110 1.28 -3.78 -17.25
CA SER A 110 0.47 -4.27 -18.35
C SER A 110 0.00 -3.10 -19.24
N PRO A 111 -0.15 -3.30 -20.57
CA PRO A 111 -0.73 -2.29 -21.43
C PRO A 111 -2.19 -2.01 -21.03
N ILE A 112 -2.57 -0.74 -21.06
CA ILE A 112 -3.96 -0.33 -20.84
C ILE A 112 -4.72 -0.48 -22.16
N ASN A 113 -5.59 -1.49 -22.22
CA ASN A 113 -6.39 -1.80 -23.41
C ASN A 113 -7.86 -1.37 -23.25
N GLU A 114 -8.19 -0.60 -22.22
CA GLU A 114 -9.55 -0.14 -21.95
C GLU A 114 -9.88 1.11 -22.78
N GLU A 115 -11.01 1.05 -23.50
CA GLU A 115 -11.57 2.18 -24.23
C GLU A 115 -12.24 3.17 -23.26
N GLY A 116 -12.07 4.48 -23.48
CA GLY A 116 -12.69 5.51 -22.65
C GLY A 116 -11.73 6.64 -22.26
N SER A 117 -12.26 7.69 -21.64
CA SER A 117 -11.44 8.81 -21.18
C SER A 117 -10.59 8.42 -19.97
N LYS A 118 -9.38 8.98 -19.85
CA LYS A 118 -8.55 8.83 -18.64
C LYS A 118 -9.32 9.27 -17.39
N TYR A 119 -10.14 10.31 -17.51
CA TYR A 119 -10.91 10.84 -16.40
C TYR A 119 -11.87 9.80 -15.84
N GLU A 120 -12.65 9.12 -16.68
CA GLU A 120 -13.61 8.11 -16.23
C GLU A 120 -12.92 6.87 -15.63
N ARG A 121 -11.79 6.44 -16.21
CA ARG A 121 -11.00 5.34 -15.62
C ARG A 121 -10.45 5.71 -14.25
N GLY A 122 -9.87 6.89 -14.12
CA GLY A 122 -9.37 7.40 -12.85
C GLY A 122 -10.47 7.55 -11.79
N LYS A 123 -11.64 8.06 -12.21
CA LYS A 123 -12.83 8.16 -11.37
C LYS A 123 -13.31 6.79 -10.88
N LYS A 124 -13.31 5.78 -11.76
CA LYS A 124 -13.66 4.39 -11.42
C LYS A 124 -12.68 3.79 -10.40
N ILE A 125 -11.37 3.96 -10.63
CA ILE A 125 -10.33 3.47 -9.72
C ILE A 125 -10.44 4.13 -8.34
N LEU A 126 -10.61 5.46 -8.28
CA LEU A 126 -10.84 6.15 -7.02
C LEU A 126 -12.09 5.64 -6.31
N GLY A 127 -13.16 5.35 -7.06
CA GLY A 127 -14.38 4.77 -6.51
C GLY A 127 -14.18 3.37 -5.92
N GLU A 128 -13.38 2.53 -6.57
CA GLU A 128 -12.99 1.21 -6.08
C GLU A 128 -12.19 1.30 -4.77
N LEU A 129 -11.15 2.14 -4.75
CA LEU A 129 -10.28 2.34 -3.58
C LEU A 129 -11.06 2.86 -2.36
N THR A 130 -11.92 3.84 -2.59
CA THR A 130 -12.74 4.45 -1.52
C THR A 130 -13.94 3.61 -1.12
N GLY A 131 -14.33 2.63 -1.93
CA GLY A 131 -15.55 1.83 -1.75
C GLY A 131 -16.84 2.63 -2.01
N ALA A 132 -16.75 3.77 -2.71
CA ALA A 132 -17.89 4.65 -2.97
C ALA A 132 -17.81 5.29 -4.36
N PRO A 133 -18.91 5.34 -5.14
CA PRO A 133 -18.95 6.06 -6.39
C PRO A 133 -18.57 7.54 -6.22
N GLN A 134 -17.79 8.07 -7.16
CA GLN A 134 -17.38 9.47 -7.14
C GLN A 134 -18.47 10.35 -7.77
N PRO A 135 -18.84 11.49 -7.14
CA PRO A 135 -19.89 12.36 -7.64
C PRO A 135 -19.47 13.04 -8.95
N ASP A 136 -20.45 13.32 -9.82
CA ASP A 136 -20.24 14.09 -11.05
C ASP A 136 -20.08 15.59 -10.80
N THR A 137 -20.64 16.07 -9.68
CA THR A 137 -20.59 17.49 -9.32
C THR A 137 -19.36 17.76 -8.46
N LEU A 138 -18.51 18.68 -8.90
CA LEU A 138 -17.35 19.15 -8.14
C LEU A 138 -17.79 19.91 -6.87
N SER A 139 -17.01 19.82 -5.81
CA SER A 139 -17.26 20.52 -4.54
C SER A 139 -15.96 20.86 -3.82
N GLY A 140 -16.01 21.78 -2.84
CA GLY A 140 -14.83 22.17 -2.06
C GLY A 140 -13.67 22.66 -2.94
N TYR A 141 -12.46 22.12 -2.71
CA TYR A 141 -11.26 22.51 -3.45
C TYR A 141 -11.35 22.17 -4.95
N SER A 142 -12.07 21.10 -5.32
CA SER A 142 -12.19 20.70 -6.73
C SER A 142 -13.13 21.62 -7.50
N ALA A 143 -14.17 22.16 -6.87
CA ALA A 143 -14.99 23.22 -7.47
C ALA A 143 -14.23 24.55 -7.56
N PHE A 144 -13.40 24.86 -6.57
CA PHE A 144 -12.58 26.08 -6.56
C PHE A 144 -11.51 26.06 -7.65
N ALA A 145 -10.85 24.93 -7.87
CA ALA A 145 -9.81 24.77 -8.89
C ALA A 145 -10.00 23.46 -9.68
N PRO A 146 -10.94 23.39 -10.65
CA PRO A 146 -11.29 22.15 -11.37
C PRO A 146 -10.13 21.38 -12.00
N THR A 147 -9.04 22.05 -12.36
CA THR A 147 -7.83 21.40 -12.89
C THR A 147 -7.23 20.38 -11.92
N ILE A 148 -7.30 20.62 -10.60
CA ILE A 148 -6.79 19.66 -9.62
C ILE A 148 -7.56 18.36 -9.65
N ASP A 149 -8.87 18.45 -9.94
CA ASP A 149 -9.74 17.31 -10.08
C ASP A 149 -9.36 16.45 -11.29
N THR A 150 -9.10 17.12 -12.41
CA THR A 150 -8.61 16.48 -13.64
C THR A 150 -7.28 15.78 -13.37
N PHE A 151 -6.33 16.43 -12.70
CA PHE A 151 -5.05 15.82 -12.36
C PHE A 151 -5.19 14.64 -11.40
N LEU A 152 -6.10 14.70 -10.42
CA LEU A 152 -6.38 13.56 -9.57
C LEU A 152 -6.89 12.37 -10.39
N LYS A 153 -7.91 12.56 -11.23
CA LYS A 153 -8.49 11.44 -12.00
C LYS A 153 -7.52 10.95 -13.07
N GLU A 154 -7.11 11.81 -13.97
CA GLU A 154 -6.37 11.40 -15.16
C GLU A 154 -4.93 10.99 -14.82
N HIS A 155 -4.27 11.74 -13.94
CA HIS A 155 -2.86 11.53 -13.68
C HIS A 155 -2.61 10.64 -12.48
N LEU A 156 -3.18 10.98 -11.31
CA LEU A 156 -2.97 10.16 -10.11
C LEU A 156 -3.65 8.80 -10.26
N PHE A 157 -4.95 8.75 -10.54
CA PHE A 157 -5.66 7.47 -10.53
C PHE A 157 -5.47 6.66 -11.82
N ALA A 158 -5.57 7.27 -13.00
CA ALA A 158 -5.40 6.54 -14.26
C ALA A 158 -3.92 6.33 -14.64
N ASP A 159 -3.05 7.35 -14.61
CA ASP A 159 -1.65 7.12 -15.03
C ASP A 159 -0.77 6.44 -13.97
N ILE A 160 -1.07 6.57 -12.67
CA ILE A 160 -0.26 6.00 -11.59
C ILE A 160 -0.94 4.79 -10.93
N PHE A 161 -2.14 4.92 -10.36
CA PHE A 161 -2.76 3.81 -9.62
C PHE A 161 -3.16 2.64 -10.54
N GLU A 162 -3.63 2.90 -11.77
CA GLU A 162 -4.02 1.86 -12.75
C GLU A 162 -2.88 0.90 -13.11
N ARG A 163 -1.62 1.34 -12.97
CA ARG A 163 -0.45 0.52 -13.29
C ARG A 163 -0.37 -0.64 -12.30
N ASP A 164 -0.39 -1.85 -12.83
CA ASP A 164 -0.61 -3.05 -12.03
C ASP A 164 0.65 -3.61 -11.37
N VAL A 165 1.86 -3.08 -11.65
CA VAL A 165 3.15 -3.61 -11.11
C VAL A 165 3.13 -3.78 -9.59
N LEU A 166 2.53 -2.82 -8.87
CA LEU A 166 2.19 -2.93 -7.46
C LEU A 166 0.69 -3.13 -7.29
N THR A 167 0.28 -3.94 -6.31
CA THR A 167 -1.12 -4.04 -5.91
C THR A 167 -1.58 -2.74 -5.23
N TYR A 168 -2.90 -2.53 -5.15
CA TYR A 168 -3.43 -1.38 -4.41
C TYR A 168 -3.01 -1.36 -2.94
N ALA A 169 -2.99 -2.52 -2.26
CA ALA A 169 -2.48 -2.61 -0.89
C ALA A 169 -1.01 -2.14 -0.79
N GLN A 170 -0.16 -2.52 -1.75
CA GLN A 170 1.24 -2.07 -1.79
C GLN A 170 1.34 -0.56 -2.09
N ARG A 171 0.53 -0.03 -3.00
CA ARG A 171 0.49 1.42 -3.28
C ARG A 171 0.03 2.23 -2.08
N GLU A 172 -0.95 1.72 -1.34
CA GLU A 172 -1.40 2.37 -0.12
C GLU A 172 -0.30 2.33 0.95
N LEU A 173 0.45 1.22 1.12
CA LEU A 173 1.63 1.20 2.00
C LEU A 173 2.67 2.26 1.62
N VAL A 174 2.94 2.46 0.32
CA VAL A 174 3.79 3.56 -0.16
C VAL A 174 3.20 4.90 0.29
N THR A 175 1.91 5.12 0.03
CA THR A 175 1.21 6.38 0.30
C THR A 175 1.20 6.75 1.79
N ILE A 176 0.75 5.85 2.66
CA ILE A 176 0.67 6.10 4.10
C ILE A 176 2.06 6.28 4.72
N SER A 177 3.10 5.66 4.15
CA SER A 177 4.50 5.92 4.53
C SER A 177 4.94 7.34 4.21
N VAL A 178 4.59 7.86 3.04
CA VAL A 178 4.93 9.25 2.68
C VAL A 178 4.22 10.23 3.57
N ILE A 179 2.90 10.07 3.73
CA ILE A 179 2.09 11.00 4.52
C ILE A 179 2.56 11.02 5.98
N SER A 180 2.85 9.84 6.55
CA SER A 180 3.45 9.74 7.90
C SER A 180 4.82 10.42 7.98
N ALA A 181 5.62 10.38 6.91
CA ALA A 181 6.94 10.99 6.89
C ALA A 181 6.91 12.52 6.80
N ILE A 182 6.03 13.07 5.96
CA ILE A 182 5.93 14.54 5.77
C ILE A 182 5.22 15.21 6.96
N GLY A 183 4.24 14.55 7.58
CA GLY A 183 3.45 15.12 8.69
C GLY A 183 2.47 16.22 8.26
N ASP A 184 1.76 16.79 9.24
CA ASP A 184 0.80 17.91 9.10
C ASP A 184 -0.29 17.66 8.04
N ALA A 185 -0.64 16.39 7.83
CA ALA A 185 -1.58 15.91 6.81
C ALA A 185 -2.48 14.78 7.35
N GLU A 186 -2.84 14.84 8.62
CA GLU A 186 -3.66 13.83 9.32
C GLU A 186 -4.99 13.52 8.60
N PRO A 187 -5.72 14.49 8.02
CA PRO A 187 -6.92 14.17 7.24
C PRO A 187 -6.63 13.27 6.04
N MET A 188 -5.50 13.46 5.35
CA MET A 188 -5.08 12.60 4.24
C MET A 188 -4.63 11.22 4.74
N LEU A 189 -3.88 11.18 5.85
CA LEU A 189 -3.47 9.91 6.46
C LEU A 189 -4.70 9.09 6.87
N LYS A 190 -5.73 9.75 7.42
CA LYS A 190 -6.98 9.11 7.80
C LYS A 190 -7.70 8.50 6.61
N GLY A 191 -7.76 9.24 5.49
CA GLY A 191 -8.33 8.75 4.24
C GLY A 191 -7.60 7.52 3.72
N HIS A 192 -6.26 7.57 3.62
CA HIS A 192 -5.45 6.49 3.06
C HIS A 192 -5.34 5.26 3.99
N LEU A 193 -5.35 5.43 5.31
CA LEU A 193 -5.48 4.30 6.24
C LEU A 193 -6.87 3.63 6.13
N THR A 194 -7.92 4.39 5.81
CA THR A 194 -9.24 3.83 5.54
C THR A 194 -9.26 3.05 4.21
N ILE A 195 -8.66 3.62 3.15
CA ILE A 195 -8.50 2.94 1.86
C ILE A 195 -7.66 1.67 2.01
N SER A 196 -6.57 1.72 2.77
CA SER A 196 -5.72 0.57 3.11
C SER A 196 -6.53 -0.62 3.60
N LEU A 197 -7.49 -0.38 4.50
CA LEU A 197 -8.40 -1.42 5.00
C LEU A 197 -9.40 -1.90 3.93
N ASN A 198 -9.85 -1.02 3.03
CA ASN A 198 -10.75 -1.40 1.92
C ASN A 198 -10.05 -2.32 0.92
N VAL A 199 -8.75 -2.10 0.68
CA VAL A 199 -7.93 -2.86 -0.27
C VAL A 199 -7.25 -4.08 0.37
N GLY A 200 -7.68 -4.47 1.57
CA GLY A 200 -7.37 -5.77 2.17
C GLY A 200 -6.26 -5.81 3.22
N LEU A 201 -5.66 -4.66 3.60
CA LEU A 201 -4.74 -4.64 4.75
C LEU A 201 -5.53 -4.83 6.04
N THR A 202 -5.01 -5.64 6.96
CA THR A 202 -5.68 -5.88 8.25
C THR A 202 -5.34 -4.80 9.29
N PRO A 203 -6.16 -4.64 10.35
CA PRO A 203 -5.78 -3.83 11.49
C PRO A 203 -4.42 -4.24 12.08
N GLY A 204 -4.12 -5.55 12.15
CA GLY A 204 -2.83 -6.06 12.60
C GLY A 204 -1.67 -5.55 11.75
N GLN A 205 -1.81 -5.62 10.43
CA GLN A 205 -0.80 -5.13 9.49
C GLN A 205 -0.60 -3.61 9.60
N LEU A 206 -1.66 -2.85 9.85
CA LEU A 206 -1.54 -1.40 10.07
C LEU A 206 -0.88 -1.06 11.42
N GLN A 207 -1.06 -1.88 12.45
CA GLN A 207 -0.31 -1.74 13.70
C GLN A 207 1.18 -2.05 13.49
N GLU A 208 1.51 -3.03 12.65
CA GLU A 208 2.89 -3.31 12.27
C GLU A 208 3.51 -2.19 11.44
N PHE A 209 2.73 -1.60 10.53
CA PHE A 209 3.14 -0.41 9.77
C PHE A 209 3.62 0.71 10.71
N VAL A 210 2.88 1.00 11.79
CA VAL A 210 3.30 2.02 12.77
C VAL A 210 4.64 1.67 13.41
N LYS A 211 4.89 0.39 13.73
CA LYS A 211 6.19 -0.06 14.27
C LYS A 211 7.32 0.14 13.25
N VAL A 212 7.08 -0.16 11.98
CA VAL A 212 8.07 0.06 10.90
C VAL A 212 8.34 1.56 10.74
N ILE A 213 7.32 2.42 10.78
CA ILE A 213 7.46 3.88 10.76
C ILE A 213 8.31 4.38 11.93
N LYS A 214 8.09 3.86 13.14
CA LYS A 214 8.90 4.18 14.32
C LYS A 214 10.39 3.88 14.08
N SER A 215 10.70 2.68 13.58
CA SER A 215 12.08 2.29 13.26
C SER A 215 12.68 3.10 12.10
N ALA A 216 11.89 3.42 11.07
CA ALA A 216 12.38 4.10 9.89
C ALA A 216 12.62 5.60 10.14
N ILE A 217 11.68 6.30 10.77
CA ILE A 217 11.67 7.77 10.79
C ILE A 217 11.47 8.40 12.16
N GLY A 218 11.20 7.63 13.21
CA GLY A 218 11.25 8.05 14.62
C GLY A 218 9.91 7.97 15.36
N GLU A 219 9.99 8.11 16.69
CA GLU A 219 8.85 7.94 17.62
C GLU A 219 7.70 8.90 17.36
N GLU A 220 8.02 10.16 17.09
CA GLU A 220 7.03 11.23 16.91
C GLU A 220 6.09 10.90 15.76
N LYS A 221 6.65 10.64 14.56
CA LYS A 221 5.86 10.29 13.37
C LYS A 221 5.05 9.02 13.55
N ALA A 222 5.58 8.03 14.28
CA ALA A 222 4.84 6.82 14.61
C ALA A 222 3.68 7.09 15.58
N SER A 223 3.88 7.93 16.60
CA SER A 223 2.81 8.30 17.53
C SER A 223 1.69 9.05 16.83
N ASP A 224 2.01 9.94 15.88
CA ASP A 224 0.98 10.65 15.12
C ASP A 224 0.20 9.70 14.20
N ALA A 225 0.88 8.79 13.51
CA ALA A 225 0.23 7.73 12.73
C ALA A 225 -0.65 6.82 13.61
N GLN A 226 -0.19 6.46 14.81
CA GLN A 226 -0.95 5.64 15.76
C GLN A 226 -2.24 6.32 16.18
N LYS A 227 -2.21 7.63 16.52
CA LYS A 227 -3.41 8.38 16.92
C LYS A 227 -4.47 8.32 15.82
N VAL A 228 -4.08 8.55 14.56
CA VAL A 228 -5.01 8.50 13.42
C VAL A 228 -5.55 7.07 13.22
N LEU A 229 -4.70 6.05 13.32
CA LEU A 229 -5.12 4.65 13.21
C LEU A 229 -6.14 4.27 14.31
N ASP A 230 -5.89 4.68 15.55
CA ASP A 230 -6.77 4.39 16.69
C ASP A 230 -8.17 5.00 16.49
N GLU A 231 -8.26 6.21 15.93
CA GLU A 231 -9.55 6.83 15.60
C GLU A 231 -10.34 6.00 14.57
N ILE A 232 -9.67 5.51 13.53
CA ILE A 232 -10.31 4.72 12.46
C ILE A 232 -10.83 3.40 13.02
N LEU A 233 -9.98 2.69 13.79
CA LEU A 233 -10.33 1.38 14.34
C LEU A 233 -11.45 1.48 15.39
N LYS A 234 -11.48 2.55 16.20
CA LYS A 234 -12.62 2.82 17.09
C LYS A 234 -13.92 3.04 16.32
N THR A 235 -13.86 3.77 15.20
CA THR A 235 -15.06 4.08 14.40
C THR A 235 -15.62 2.85 13.69
N ARG A 236 -14.77 1.91 13.25
CA ARG A 236 -15.20 0.68 12.55
C ARG A 236 -15.75 -0.42 13.46
N ASN A 237 -15.40 -0.40 14.74
CA ASN A 237 -15.86 -1.38 15.73
C ASN A 237 -17.19 -0.99 16.41
N ASN A 238 -17.75 0.18 16.07
CA ASN A 238 -19.06 0.67 16.49
C ASN A 238 -20.05 0.57 15.33
#